data_AF-A0A399D324-F1
#
_entry.id   AF-A0A399D324-F1
#
_cell.length_a   1.000
_cell.length_b   1.000
_cell.length_c   1.000
_cell.angle_alpha   90.00
_cell.angle_beta   90.00
_cell.angle_gamma   90.00
#
_symmetry.space_group_name_H-M   'P 1'
#
loop_
_entity.id
_entity.type
_entity.pdbx_description
1 polymer ?
#
loop_
_entity_poly.entity_id
_entity_poly.type
_entity_poly.pdbx_seq_one_letter_code
_entity_poly.pdbx_strand_id
1 'polypeptide(L)' 'MASDMCGVRELKPGNSVEINLNCSSEKEINHLYKQLSKKGKILQEQFWGALFAMVIDRFCVRWMLTFEKKIKE' A
#
# COMPACT_ATOMS: atom_id res chain seq x y z
N MET A 1 -1.53 14.00 6.91
CA MET A 1 -0.30 13.48 7.53
C MET A 1 0.85 13.89 6.62
N ALA A 2 1.82 14.65 7.11
CA ALA A 2 3.06 14.96 6.39
C ALA A 2 4.19 14.22 7.11
N SER A 3 5.04 13.51 6.37
CA SER A 3 6.16 12.72 6.88
C SER A 3 7.45 13.35 6.39
N ASP A 4 8.26 13.89 7.29
CA ASP A 4 9.61 14.35 7.00
C ASP A 4 10.56 13.15 7.03
N MET A 5 11.23 12.87 5.90
CA MET A 5 12.23 11.82 5.85
C MET A 5 13.53 12.32 6.51
N CYS A 6 13.64 12.19 7.84
CA CYS A 6 14.87 12.48 8.57
C CYS A 6 15.56 11.15 8.99
N GLY A 7 16.39 10.57 8.10
CA GLY A 7 17.30 9.45 8.43
C GLY A 7 17.53 8.35 7.37
N VAL A 8 18.79 7.88 7.26
CA VAL A 8 19.44 6.67 6.63
C VAL A 8 19.03 6.23 5.21
N ARG A 9 17.90 6.65 4.64
CA ARG A 9 17.52 6.34 3.26
C ARG A 9 17.87 7.51 2.34
N GLU A 10 18.79 7.29 1.41
CA GLU A 10 19.03 8.23 0.31
C GLU A 10 17.72 8.53 -0.41
N LEU A 11 17.46 9.83 -0.64
CA LEU A 11 16.34 10.26 -1.46
C LEU A 11 16.57 9.80 -2.90
N LYS A 12 15.90 8.71 -3.27
CA LYS A 12 15.88 8.22 -4.65
C LYS A 12 14.62 8.74 -5.35
N PRO A 13 14.69 9.07 -6.65
CA PRO A 13 13.49 9.37 -7.43
C PRO A 13 12.42 8.27 -7.24
N GLY A 14 11.20 8.68 -6.90
CA GLY A 14 10.08 7.78 -6.59
C GLY A 14 9.88 7.48 -5.10
N ASN A 15 10.90 7.67 -4.27
CA ASN A 15 10.88 7.28 -2.86
C ASN A 15 10.49 8.42 -1.89
N SER A 16 10.22 9.60 -2.45
CA SER A 16 9.95 10.86 -1.76
C SER A 16 8.51 10.99 -1.25
N VAL A 17 7.59 10.20 -1.79
CA VAL A 17 6.17 10.21 -1.46
C VAL A 17 5.68 8.78 -1.27
N GLU A 18 4.85 8.58 -0.25
CA GLU A 18 4.09 7.35 -0.05
C GLU A 18 2.61 7.66 -0.27
N ILE A 19 1.94 6.79 -1.03
CA ILE A 19 0.53 6.96 -1.35
C ILE A 19 -0.24 5.86 -0.62
N ASN A 20 -1.21 6.26 0.22
CA ASN A 20 -2.14 5.33 0.85
C ASN A 20 -3.50 5.35 0.14
N LEU A 21 -3.98 4.18 -0.25
CA LEU A 21 -5.29 3.97 -0.85
C LEU A 21 -6.14 3.07 0.04
N ASN A 22 -7.26 3.62 0.50
CA ASN A 22 -8.29 2.88 1.20
C ASN A 22 -9.25 2.31 0.16
N CYS A 23 -9.16 1.01 -0.07
CA CYS A 23 -10.03 0.27 -0.98
C CYS A 23 -11.41 0.07 -0.34
N SER A 24 -12.44 0.03 -1.18
CA SER A 24 -13.83 -0.17 -0.76
C SER A 24 -14.25 -1.63 -0.79
N SER A 25 -13.47 -2.51 -1.43
CA SER A 25 -13.74 -3.94 -1.52
C SER A 25 -12.48 -4.80 -1.57
N GLU A 26 -12.61 -6.06 -1.17
CA GLU A 26 -11.58 -7.07 -1.32
C GLU A 26 -11.17 -7.30 -2.80
N LYS A 27 -12.12 -7.18 -3.73
CA LYS A 27 -11.83 -7.31 -5.17
C LYS A 27 -10.95 -6.16 -5.67
N GLU A 28 -11.20 -4.96 -5.19
CA GLU A 28 -10.45 -3.76 -5.57
C GLU A 28 -9.00 -3.82 -5.06
N ILE A 29 -8.79 -4.16 -3.78
CA ILE A 29 -7.42 -4.30 -3.25
C ILE A 29 -6.65 -5.41 -3.97
N ASN A 30 -7.30 -6.53 -4.28
CA ASN A 30 -6.68 -7.62 -5.04
C ASN A 30 -6.37 -7.21 -6.49
N HIS A 31 -7.22 -6.40 -7.12
CA HIS A 31 -7.01 -5.90 -8.47
C HIS A 31 -5.83 -4.92 -8.51
N LEU A 32 -5.82 -3.92 -7.63
CA LEU A 32 -4.76 -2.94 -7.50
C LEU A 32 -3.43 -3.60 -7.13
N TYR A 33 -3.46 -4.55 -6.20
CA TYR A 33 -2.30 -5.37 -5.86
C TYR A 33 -1.73 -6.05 -7.11
N LYS A 34 -2.55 -6.77 -7.90
CA LYS A 34 -2.07 -7.44 -9.13
C LYS A 34 -1.50 -6.48 -10.18
N GLN A 35 -2.09 -5.29 -10.33
CA GLN A 35 -1.60 -4.30 -11.28
C GLN A 35 -0.26 -3.67 -10.83
N LEU A 36 -0.13 -3.39 -9.53
CA LEU A 36 1.03 -2.72 -8.97
C LEU A 36 2.16 -3.72 -8.63
N SER A 37 1.86 -5.00 -8.35
CA SER A 37 2.81 -5.99 -7.82
C SER A 37 3.78 -6.58 -8.83
N LYS A 38 3.99 -5.98 -10.01
CA LYS A 38 5.01 -6.46 -10.97
C LYS A 38 6.41 -6.64 -10.36
N LYS A 39 6.72 -5.94 -9.25
CA LYS A 39 7.93 -6.13 -8.42
C LYS A 39 7.69 -5.91 -6.90
N GLY A 40 6.44 -6.04 -6.43
CA GLY A 40 6.05 -5.64 -5.08
C GLY A 40 5.92 -6.78 -4.06
N LYS A 41 6.05 -6.47 -2.76
CA LYS A 41 5.94 -7.42 -1.66
C LYS A 41 4.47 -7.64 -1.23
N ILE A 42 4.18 -8.93 -0.98
CA ILE A 42 3.16 -9.58 -0.14
C ILE A 42 1.95 -8.73 0.30
N LEU A 43 0.77 -9.15 -0.13
CA LEU A 43 -0.52 -8.86 0.51
C LEU A 43 -0.60 -9.64 1.84
N GLN A 44 -0.77 -8.94 2.97
CA GLN A 44 -0.94 -9.54 4.28
C GLN A 44 -2.35 -9.25 4.81
N GLU A 45 -3.02 -10.29 5.30
CA GLU A 45 -4.24 -10.13 6.08
C GLU A 45 -3.87 -9.78 7.51
N GLN A 46 -4.43 -8.67 8.00
CA GLN A 46 -4.23 -8.21 9.37
C GLN A 46 -5.20 -8.94 10.31
N PHE A 47 -4.76 -9.14 11.56
CA PHE A 47 -5.48 -9.96 12.54
C PHE A 47 -6.90 -9.48 12.89
N TRP A 48 -7.26 -8.25 12.52
CA TRP A 48 -8.57 -7.64 12.76
C TRP A 48 -9.51 -7.69 11.55
N GLY A 49 -9.23 -8.53 10.55
CA GLY A 49 -10.10 -8.70 9.37
C GLY A 49 -9.98 -7.57 8.35
N ALA A 50 -8.83 -6.89 8.32
CA ALA A 50 -8.48 -5.92 7.29
C ALA A 50 -7.39 -6.48 6.37
N LEU A 51 -7.45 -6.18 5.09
CA LEU A 51 -6.38 -6.50 4.14
C LEU A 51 -5.43 -5.32 4.05
N PHE A 52 -4.13 -5.60 4.12
CA PHE A 52 -3.06 -4.62 4.03
C PHE A 52 -2.02 -5.07 3.01
N ALA A 53 -1.62 -4.20 2.11
CA ALA A 53 -0.55 -4.47 1.15
C ALA A 53 0.40 -3.29 1.06
N MET A 54 1.70 -3.57 0.95
CA MET A 54 2.71 -2.57 0.64
C MET A 54 3.40 -2.93 -0.67
N VAL A 55 3.15 -2.13 -1.70
CA VAL A 55 3.61 -2.41 -3.06
C VAL A 55 4.58 -1.31 -3.49
N ILE A 56 5.68 -1.69 -4.12
CA ILE A 56 6.58 -0.74 -4.78
C ILE A 56 6.41 -0.94 -6.27
N ASP A 57 6.00 0.11 -6.97
CA ASP A 57 5.83 0.04 -8.42
C ASP A 57 7.18 0.15 -9.14
N ARG A 58 7.14 0.10 -10.48
CA ARG A 58 8.34 0.18 -11.32
C ARG A 58 9.03 1.54 -11.32
N PHE A 59 8.38 2.57 -10.79
CA PHE A 59 8.89 3.93 -10.66
C PHE A 59 9.42 4.20 -9.25
N CYS A 60 9.56 3.16 -8.42
CA CYS A 60 9.98 3.22 -7.03
C CYS A 60 9.00 3.95 -6.10
N VAL A 61 7.75 4.15 -6.52
CA VAL A 61 6.69 4.74 -5.68
C VAL A 61 6.19 3.69 -4.71
N ARG A 62 6.09 4.08 -3.43
CA ARG A 62 5.53 3.22 -2.37
C ARG A 62 4.02 3.42 -2.28
N TRP A 63 3.30 2.33 -2.49
CA TRP A 63 1.85 2.24 -2.39
C TRP A 63 1.48 1.43 -1.16
N MET A 64 0.66 2.02 -0.31
CA MET A 64 0.01 1.35 0.81
C MET A 64 -1.44 1.13 0.42
N LEU A 65 -1.88 -0.11 0.40
CA LEU A 65 -3.26 -0.47 0.11
C LEU A 65 -3.89 -1.01 1.39
N THR A 66 -5.02 -0.44 1.78
CA THR A 66 -5.76 -0.88 2.96
C THR A 66 -7.19 -1.20 2.56
N PHE A 67 -7.77 -2.26 3.11
CA PHE A 67 -9.19 -2.56 2.97
C PHE A 67 -9.71 -3.02 4.33
N GLU A 68 -10.65 -2.26 4.88
CA GLU A 68 -11.34 -2.60 6.11
C GLU A 68 -12.71 -3.19 5.77
N LYS A 69 -12.94 -4.43 6.21
CA LYS A 69 -14.26 -5.05 6.13
C LYS A 69 -15.18 -4.34 7.13
N LYS A 70 -15.92 -3.33 6.65
CA LYS A 70 -16.97 -2.68 7.45
C LYS A 70 -18.06 -3.71 7.74
N ILE A 71 -18.04 -4.28 8.93
CA ILE A 71 -19.18 -5.01 9.48
C ILE A 71 -20.22 -3.94 9.76
N LYS A 72 -21.31 -3.92 8.99
CA LYS A 72 -22.48 -3.10 9.32
C LYS A 72 -23.21 -3.81 10.46
N GLU A 73 -23.34 -3.13 11.60
CA GLU A 73 -24.27 -3.49 12.68
C GLU A 73 -25.73 -3.42 12.23
#